data_AF-A0A093XA09-F1
#
_entry.id   AF-A0A093XA09-F1
#
_cell.length_a   1.000
_cell.length_b   1.000
_cell.length_c   1.000
_cell.angle_alpha   90.00
_cell.angle_beta   90.00
_cell.angle_gamma   90.00
#
_symmetry.space_group_name_H-M   'P 1'
#
loop_
_entity.id
_entity.type
_entity.pdbx_description
1 polymer ?
#
loop_
_entity_poly.entity_id
_entity_poly.type
_entity_poly.pdbx_seq_one_letter_code
_entity_poly.pdbx_strand_id
1 'polypeptide(L)'
;VSSASTSPPISSPTSSDVASGAVAVASPPPTDPESIEYKRRAIKNKILAIGRLSRVFQVLREESERVTELKTASGGRLPAGTLMLGAEGIKNAINSFEDARKVDIQNERLPPSQAEVTRQSIEGRAAAIDRAVHEADNDTALQTLSRRLSTDRKRRSG
;
A
#
# COMPACT_ATOMS: atom_id res chain seq x y z
N VAL A 1 -25.86 43.30 64.73
CA VAL A 1 -24.94 42.37 64.05
C VAL A 1 -25.51 42.06 62.68
N SER A 2 -25.09 42.85 61.68
CA SER A 2 -25.55 42.75 60.29
C SER A 2 -24.52 42.00 59.46
N SER A 3 -24.97 41.03 58.67
CA SER A 3 -24.23 40.52 57.51
C SER A 3 -25.17 39.76 56.57
N ALA A 4 -25.98 40.52 55.82
CA ALA A 4 -26.58 40.05 54.58
C ALA A 4 -25.53 40.18 53.47
N SER A 5 -25.13 39.05 52.90
CA SER A 5 -24.24 38.96 51.74
C SER A 5 -25.01 39.36 50.48
N THR A 6 -24.76 40.58 50.00
CA THR A 6 -25.21 41.09 48.70
C THR A 6 -23.97 41.30 47.85
N SER A 7 -23.79 40.48 46.81
CA SER A 7 -22.70 40.62 45.85
C SER A 7 -22.95 41.81 44.89
N PRO A 8 -21.94 42.62 44.56
CA PRO A 8 -22.08 43.77 43.66
C PRO A 8 -22.07 43.37 42.18
N PRO A 9 -22.68 44.17 41.28
CA PRO A 9 -22.56 43.99 39.84
C PRO A 9 -21.20 44.49 39.34
N ILE A 10 -20.50 43.67 38.56
CA ILE A 10 -19.25 44.05 37.90
C ILE A 10 -19.55 44.59 36.50
N SER A 11 -19.28 45.89 36.35
CA SER A 11 -19.28 46.63 35.09
C SER A 11 -18.07 46.25 34.22
N SER A 12 -18.30 46.22 32.91
CA SER A 12 -17.41 45.89 31.79
C SER A 12 -16.08 46.68 31.71
N PRO A 13 -15.13 46.18 30.90
CA PRO A 13 -14.70 47.00 29.77
C PRO A 13 -14.88 46.29 28.42
N THR A 14 -15.45 47.03 27.48
CA THR A 14 -15.49 46.75 26.04
C THR A 14 -14.07 46.70 25.49
N SER A 15 -13.60 45.51 25.08
CA SER A 15 -12.41 45.40 24.22
C SER A 15 -12.85 45.46 22.77
N SER A 16 -12.65 46.64 22.19
CA SER A 16 -12.55 46.89 20.77
C SER A 16 -11.47 46.03 20.10
N ASP A 17 -11.66 45.80 18.81
CA ASP A 17 -10.72 45.22 17.83
C ASP A 17 -10.55 43.71 17.77
N VAL A 18 -11.49 43.08 17.06
CA VAL A 18 -11.17 41.98 16.12
C VAL A 18 -11.73 42.30 14.73
N ALA A 19 -11.27 43.41 14.17
CA ALA A 19 -11.34 43.69 12.73
C ALA A 19 -9.95 43.44 12.11
N SER A 20 -9.64 42.20 11.75
CA SER A 20 -8.55 41.84 10.82
C SER A 20 -8.56 40.33 10.60
N GLY A 21 -8.74 39.78 9.42
CA GLY A 21 -9.05 40.35 8.13
C GLY A 21 -9.56 39.20 7.29
N ALA A 22 -10.84 39.23 6.93
CA ALA A 22 -11.32 38.48 5.79
C ALA A 22 -10.48 38.97 4.61
N VAL A 23 -9.55 38.12 4.14
CA VAL A 23 -8.78 38.39 2.93
C VAL A 23 -9.80 38.35 1.79
N ALA A 24 -10.42 39.49 1.54
CA ALA A 24 -11.08 39.76 0.29
C ALA A 24 -10.05 39.42 -0.78
N VAL A 25 -10.33 38.36 -1.54
CA VAL A 25 -9.67 38.10 -2.81
C VAL A 25 -10.11 39.25 -3.71
N ALA A 26 -9.42 40.38 -3.56
CA ALA A 26 -9.49 41.47 -4.51
C ALA A 26 -8.99 40.87 -5.82
N SER A 27 -9.91 40.70 -6.75
CA SER A 27 -9.58 40.31 -8.11
C SER A 27 -8.46 41.23 -8.59
N PRO A 28 -7.29 40.71 -9.01
CA PRO A 28 -6.22 41.57 -9.47
C PRO A 28 -6.75 42.44 -10.61
N PRO A 29 -6.35 43.72 -10.71
CA PRO A 29 -6.71 44.55 -11.85
C PRO A 29 -6.32 43.80 -13.13
N PRO A 30 -7.08 43.96 -14.23
CA PRO A 30 -6.72 43.38 -15.51
C PRO A 30 -5.36 43.96 -15.91
N THR A 31 -4.32 43.21 -15.61
CA THR A 31 -2.95 43.53 -15.99
C THR A 31 -2.80 42.99 -17.40
N ASP A 32 -2.48 43.89 -18.32
CA ASP A 32 -2.22 43.54 -19.70
C ASP A 32 -1.27 42.32 -19.75
N PRO A 33 -1.68 41.18 -20.33
CA PRO A 33 -0.87 39.96 -20.36
C PRO A 33 0.46 40.15 -21.09
N GLU A 34 0.59 41.20 -21.91
CA GLU A 34 1.85 41.53 -22.58
C GLU A 34 2.82 42.37 -21.74
N SER A 35 2.35 42.92 -20.60
CA SER A 35 3.18 43.73 -19.71
C SER A 35 4.37 42.95 -19.14
N ILE A 36 5.51 43.63 -19.01
CA ILE A 36 6.75 43.06 -18.46
C ILE A 36 6.53 42.59 -17.01
N GLU A 37 5.71 43.30 -16.24
CA GLU A 37 5.36 42.94 -14.86
C GLU A 37 4.54 41.65 -14.78
N TYR A 38 3.57 41.47 -15.68
CA TYR A 38 2.82 40.22 -15.78
C TYR A 38 3.73 39.05 -16.13
N LYS A 39 4.61 39.22 -17.14
CA LYS A 39 5.59 38.20 -17.54
C LYS A 39 6.56 37.85 -16.40
N ARG A 40 7.06 38.84 -15.67
CA ARG A 40 7.92 38.64 -14.48
C ARG A 40 7.20 37.87 -13.38
N ARG A 41 5.93 38.21 -13.11
CA ARG A 41 5.09 37.50 -12.14
C ARG A 41 4.80 36.07 -12.58
N ALA A 42 4.50 35.85 -13.86
CA ALA A 42 4.26 34.53 -14.43
C ALA A 42 5.49 33.62 -14.32
N ILE A 43 6.70 34.13 -14.61
CA ILE A 43 7.95 33.38 -14.45
C ILE A 43 8.19 33.04 -12.97
N LYS A 44 8.03 34.01 -12.07
CA LYS A 44 8.17 33.78 -10.62
C LYS A 44 7.20 32.70 -10.12
N ASN A 45 5.96 32.76 -10.58
CA ASN A 45 4.94 31.76 -10.24
C ASN A 45 5.28 30.38 -10.82
N LYS A 46 5.80 30.30 -12.05
CA LYS A 46 6.29 29.04 -12.63
C LYS A 46 7.42 28.45 -11.81
N ILE A 47 8.42 29.24 -11.42
CA ILE A 47 9.54 28.78 -10.58
C ILE A 47 9.03 28.26 -9.24
N LEU A 48 8.12 29.01 -8.58
CA LEU A 48 7.52 28.58 -7.32
C LEU A 48 6.69 27.30 -7.46
N ALA A 49 5.93 27.18 -8.55
CA ALA A 49 5.16 25.97 -8.83
C ALA A 49 6.07 24.76 -9.06
N ILE A 50 7.13 24.91 -9.87
CA ILE A 50 8.12 23.86 -10.12
C ILE A 50 8.82 23.47 -8.81
N GLY A 51 9.20 24.42 -7.97
CA GLY A 51 9.82 24.15 -6.67
C GLY A 51 8.91 23.37 -5.73
N ARG A 52 7.62 23.74 -5.66
CA ARG A 52 6.62 23.01 -4.86
C ARG A 52 6.40 21.59 -5.39
N LEU A 53 6.23 21.44 -6.71
CA LEU A 53 6.05 20.13 -7.34
C LEU A 53 7.28 19.24 -7.15
N SER A 54 8.49 19.79 -7.31
CA SER A 54 9.75 19.09 -7.06
C SER A 54 9.79 18.52 -5.65
N ARG A 55 9.39 19.31 -4.64
CA ARG A 55 9.33 18.83 -3.25
C ARG A 55 8.31 17.72 -3.05
N VAL A 56 7.12 17.84 -3.65
CA VAL A 56 6.08 16.79 -3.60
C VAL A 56 6.58 15.51 -4.27
N PHE A 57 7.19 15.58 -5.45
CA PHE A 57 7.75 14.42 -6.14
C PHE A 57 8.87 13.74 -5.35
N GLN A 58 9.71 14.52 -4.66
CA GLN A 58 10.75 13.97 -3.80
C GLN A 58 10.16 13.16 -2.64
N VAL A 59 9.15 13.71 -1.95
CA VAL A 59 8.45 12.99 -0.87
C VAL A 59 7.76 11.74 -1.41
N LEU A 60 7.03 11.85 -2.52
CA LEU A 60 6.35 10.69 -3.13
C LEU A 60 7.33 9.58 -3.50
N ARG A 61 8.51 9.95 -4.02
CA ARG A 61 9.57 9.00 -4.34
C ARG A 61 10.08 8.31 -3.07
N GLU A 62 10.48 9.07 -2.06
CA GLU A 62 10.98 8.51 -0.81
C GLU A 62 9.95 7.57 -0.13
N GLU A 63 8.67 7.97 -0.09
CA GLU A 63 7.61 7.14 0.47
C GLU A 63 7.36 5.87 -0.37
N SER A 64 7.44 5.97 -1.71
CA SER A 64 7.28 4.81 -2.59
C SER A 64 8.42 3.78 -2.43
N GLU A 65 9.65 4.26 -2.23
CA GLU A 65 10.82 3.42 -1.97
C GLU A 65 10.65 2.69 -0.62
N ARG A 66 10.31 3.42 0.46
CA ARG A 66 10.02 2.85 1.80
C ARG A 66 8.91 1.80 1.77
N VAL A 67 7.83 2.08 1.04
CA VAL A 67 6.72 1.13 0.86
C VAL A 67 7.16 -0.12 0.12
N THR A 68 7.99 0.02 -0.91
CA THR A 68 8.47 -1.11 -1.70
C THR A 68 9.40 -2.00 -0.88
N GLU A 69 10.34 -1.42 -0.13
CA GLU A 69 11.23 -2.13 0.80
C GLU A 69 10.43 -2.90 1.86
N LEU A 70 9.44 -2.24 2.47
CA LEU A 70 8.58 -2.89 3.44
C LEU A 70 7.73 -4.01 2.84
N LYS A 71 7.25 -3.84 1.61
CA LYS A 71 6.49 -4.87 0.90
C LYS A 71 7.36 -6.08 0.57
N THR A 72 8.62 -5.89 0.20
CA THR A 72 9.57 -6.98 0.00
C THR A 72 9.88 -7.70 1.31
N ALA A 73 10.09 -6.96 2.40
CA ALA A 73 10.29 -7.52 3.73
C ALA A 73 9.08 -8.30 4.25
N SER A 74 7.86 -7.86 3.92
CA SER A 74 6.60 -8.47 4.37
C SER A 74 6.11 -9.61 3.46
N GLY A 75 6.89 -10.07 2.48
CA GLY A 75 6.52 -11.19 1.63
C GLY A 75 5.46 -10.86 0.57
N GLY A 76 5.41 -9.60 0.09
CA GLY A 76 4.61 -9.20 -1.08
C GLY A 76 3.32 -8.44 -0.76
N ARG A 77 2.90 -8.34 0.51
CA ARG A 77 1.78 -7.48 0.92
C ARG A 77 2.03 -6.83 2.28
N LEU A 78 1.69 -5.56 2.39
CA LEU A 78 1.86 -4.79 3.62
C LEU A 78 0.83 -5.27 4.67
N PRO A 79 1.25 -5.52 5.93
CA PRO A 79 0.33 -5.84 7.00
C PRO A 79 -0.69 -4.73 7.20
N ALA A 80 -1.96 -5.08 7.43
CA ALA A 80 -3.03 -4.11 7.63
C ALA A 80 -2.74 -3.17 8.82
N GLY A 81 -2.13 -3.69 9.88
CA GLY A 81 -1.70 -2.89 11.05
C GLY A 81 -0.69 -1.81 10.68
N THR A 82 0.29 -2.12 9.82
CA THR A 82 1.30 -1.16 9.38
C THR A 82 0.72 -0.08 8.48
N LEU A 83 -0.26 -0.42 7.63
CA LEU A 83 -1.00 0.53 6.81
C LEU A 83 -1.87 1.47 7.66
N MET A 84 -2.49 0.95 8.73
CA MET A 84 -3.37 1.72 9.61
C MET A 84 -2.61 2.80 10.40
N LEU A 85 -1.33 2.55 10.70
CA LEU A 85 -0.42 3.52 11.33
C LEU A 85 0.17 4.56 10.34
N GLY A 86 -0.13 4.44 9.04
CA GLY A 86 0.33 5.39 8.02
C GLY A 86 1.86 5.44 7.86
N ALA A 87 2.39 6.63 7.58
CA ALA A 87 3.82 6.82 7.31
C ALA A 87 4.73 6.43 8.48
N GLU A 88 4.30 6.63 9.73
CA GLU A 88 5.08 6.23 10.90
C GLU A 88 5.12 4.70 11.06
N GLY A 89 4.01 4.02 10.79
CA GLY A 89 3.97 2.56 10.75
C GLY A 89 4.95 1.99 9.74
N ILE A 90 4.97 2.57 8.54
CA ILE A 90 5.88 2.15 7.46
C ILE A 90 7.34 2.39 7.85
N LYS A 91 7.66 3.56 8.42
CA LYS A 91 9.02 3.91 8.86
C LYS A 91 9.54 3.01 9.98
N ASN A 92 8.66 2.58 10.88
CA ASN A 92 9.03 1.80 12.06
C ASN A 92 8.94 0.28 11.86
N ALA A 93 8.49 -0.20 10.71
CA ALA A 93 8.29 -1.63 10.49
C ALA A 93 9.59 -2.41 10.20
N ILE A 94 10.68 -1.72 9.82
CA ILE A 94 12.03 -2.30 9.70
C ILE A 94 13.02 -1.36 10.39
N ASN A 95 12.93 -1.27 11.72
CA ASN A 95 13.77 -0.37 12.51
C ASN A 95 14.83 -1.10 13.37
N SER A 96 14.82 -2.43 13.34
CA SER A 96 15.74 -3.28 14.10
C SER A 96 16.60 -4.15 13.19
N PHE A 97 17.84 -4.38 13.62
CA PHE A 97 18.74 -5.36 12.99
C PHE A 97 18.12 -6.76 12.91
N GLU A 98 17.35 -7.16 13.93
CA GLU A 98 16.69 -8.48 13.91
C GLU A 98 15.64 -8.59 12.81
N ASP A 99 14.92 -7.50 12.50
CA ASP A 99 13.89 -7.50 11.46
C ASP A 99 14.51 -7.54 10.07
N ALA A 100 15.58 -6.76 9.85
CA ALA A 100 16.37 -6.83 8.63
C ALA A 100 16.97 -8.25 8.44
N ARG A 101 17.55 -8.83 9.50
CA ARG A 101 18.15 -10.17 9.45
C ARG A 101 17.15 -11.27 9.11
N LYS A 102 15.92 -11.20 9.63
CA LYS A 102 14.86 -12.20 9.30
C LYS A 102 14.53 -12.20 7.82
N VAL A 103 14.53 -11.03 7.20
CA VAL A 103 14.28 -10.86 5.76
C VAL A 103 15.46 -11.40 4.95
N ASP A 104 16.69 -11.07 5.34
CA ASP A 104 17.89 -11.52 4.64
C ASP A 104 18.10 -13.03 4.75
N ILE A 105 17.67 -13.66 5.85
CA ILE A 105 17.86 -15.10 6.11
C ILE A 105 17.29 -16.00 5.00
N GLN A 106 16.27 -15.54 4.25
CA GLN A 106 15.74 -16.30 3.12
C GLN A 106 16.60 -16.14 1.86
N ASN A 107 17.20 -14.97 1.67
CA ASN A 107 18.04 -14.62 0.52
C ASN A 107 19.49 -15.10 0.68
N GLU A 108 19.96 -15.27 1.91
CA GLU A 108 21.29 -15.81 2.23
C GLU A 108 21.38 -17.33 2.07
N ARG A 109 20.25 -18.02 1.91
CA ARG A 109 20.25 -19.47 1.69
C ARG A 109 20.92 -19.79 0.36
N LEU A 110 21.72 -20.86 0.34
CA LEU A 110 22.25 -21.36 -0.92
C LEU A 110 21.10 -21.73 -1.86
N PRO A 111 21.23 -21.46 -3.17
CA PRO A 111 20.33 -22.01 -4.16
C PRO A 111 20.26 -23.54 -4.00
N PRO A 112 19.09 -24.16 -4.18
CA PRO A 112 18.95 -25.61 -4.02
C PRO A 112 19.90 -26.34 -4.97
N SER A 113 20.53 -27.41 -4.47
CA SER A 113 21.42 -28.23 -5.29
C SER A 113 20.65 -28.92 -6.42
N GLN A 114 21.32 -29.27 -7.52
CA GLN A 114 20.64 -29.93 -8.65
C GLN A 114 20.01 -31.27 -8.26
N ALA A 115 20.63 -32.02 -7.35
CA ALA A 115 20.05 -33.25 -6.80
C ALA A 115 18.75 -32.97 -6.04
N GLU A 116 18.70 -31.87 -5.31
CA GLU A 116 17.55 -31.46 -4.49
C GLU A 116 16.40 -30.91 -5.35
N VAL A 117 16.72 -30.12 -6.37
CA VAL A 117 15.74 -29.70 -7.40
C VAL A 117 15.15 -30.91 -8.12
N THR A 118 15.99 -31.86 -8.52
CA THR A 118 15.55 -33.08 -9.20
C THR A 118 14.63 -33.89 -8.28
N ARG A 119 15.03 -34.10 -7.02
CA ARG A 119 14.23 -34.80 -6.02
C ARG A 119 12.89 -34.11 -5.77
N GLN A 120 12.88 -32.79 -5.56
CA GLN A 120 11.64 -32.01 -5.37
C GLN A 120 10.72 -32.09 -6.60
N SER A 121 11.29 -32.09 -7.82
CA SER A 121 10.50 -32.23 -9.05
C SER A 121 9.86 -33.62 -9.17
N ILE A 122 10.59 -34.67 -8.78
CA ILE A 122 10.12 -36.05 -8.80
C ILE A 122 9.03 -36.24 -7.74
N GLU A 123 9.27 -35.78 -6.50
CA GLU A 123 8.30 -35.83 -5.41
C GLU A 123 7.03 -35.04 -5.74
N GLY A 124 7.18 -33.82 -6.28
CA GLY A 124 6.06 -32.99 -6.72
C GLY A 124 5.25 -33.65 -7.84
N ARG A 125 5.94 -34.26 -8.82
CA ARG A 125 5.29 -35.02 -9.90
C ARG A 125 4.59 -36.27 -9.38
N ALA A 126 5.21 -37.01 -8.46
CA ALA A 126 4.62 -38.19 -7.85
C ALA A 126 3.35 -37.84 -7.06
N ALA A 127 3.39 -36.78 -6.24
CA ALA A 127 2.23 -36.29 -5.50
C ALA A 127 1.11 -35.80 -6.43
N ALA A 128 1.44 -35.17 -7.56
CA ALA A 128 0.45 -34.76 -8.55
C ALA A 128 -0.22 -35.96 -9.24
N ILE A 129 0.54 -37.01 -9.55
CA ILE A 129 0.00 -38.26 -10.11
C ILE A 129 -0.90 -38.95 -9.09
N ASP A 130 -0.46 -39.08 -7.84
CA ASP A 130 -1.23 -39.70 -6.76
C ASP A 130 -2.58 -38.99 -6.55
N ARG A 131 -2.56 -37.65 -6.52
CA ARG A 131 -3.79 -36.84 -6.47
C ARG A 131 -4.70 -37.10 -7.67
N ALA A 132 -4.16 -37.13 -8.89
CA ALA A 132 -4.94 -37.37 -10.09
C ALA A 132 -5.54 -38.79 -10.14
N VAL A 133 -4.83 -39.79 -9.64
CA VAL A 133 -5.34 -41.17 -9.50
C VAL A 133 -6.48 -41.21 -8.51
N HIS A 134 -6.30 -40.62 -7.32
CA HIS A 134 -7.36 -40.57 -6.31
C HIS A 134 -8.61 -39.82 -6.80
N GLU A 135 -8.43 -38.76 -7.59
CA GLU A 135 -9.55 -38.04 -8.21
C GLU A 135 -10.26 -38.87 -9.27
N ALA A 136 -9.51 -39.57 -10.13
CA ALA A 136 -10.07 -40.46 -11.16
C ALA A 136 -10.82 -41.65 -10.57
N ASP A 137 -10.33 -42.22 -9.46
CA ASP A 137 -10.98 -43.33 -8.76
C ASP A 137 -12.30 -42.90 -8.11
N ASN A 138 -12.44 -41.63 -7.74
CA ASN A 138 -13.69 -41.10 -7.17
C ASN A 138 -14.68 -40.60 -8.24
N ASP A 139 -14.27 -40.48 -9.50
CA ASP A 139 -15.15 -40.01 -10.58
C ASP A 139 -16.07 -41.14 -11.08
N THR A 140 -17.33 -41.08 -10.64
CA THR A 140 -18.37 -42.05 -11.01
C THR A 140 -18.73 -42.00 -12.50
N ALA A 141 -18.61 -40.84 -13.15
CA ALA A 141 -18.88 -40.70 -14.58
C ALA A 141 -17.78 -41.39 -15.40
N LEU A 142 -16.52 -41.23 -15.02
CA LEU A 142 -15.39 -41.94 -15.62
C LEU A 142 -15.51 -43.46 -15.42
N GLN A 143 -15.89 -43.92 -14.22
CA GLN A 143 -16.16 -45.34 -13.97
C GLN A 143 -17.29 -45.90 -14.86
N THR A 144 -18.37 -45.12 -15.04
CA THR A 144 -19.51 -45.53 -15.87
C THR A 144 -19.11 -45.64 -17.34
N LEU A 145 -18.33 -44.67 -17.85
CA LEU A 145 -17.74 -44.68 -19.19
C LEU A 145 -16.80 -45.86 -19.39
N SER A 146 -15.90 -46.11 -18.44
CA SER A 146 -14.99 -47.27 -18.42
C SER A 146 -15.76 -48.58 -18.54
N ARG A 147 -16.83 -48.75 -17.74
CA ARG A 147 -17.67 -49.95 -17.77
C ARG A 147 -18.38 -50.12 -19.12
N ARG A 148 -18.91 -49.05 -19.70
CA ARG A 148 -19.55 -49.06 -21.03
C ARG A 148 -18.56 -49.45 -22.12
N LEU A 149 -17.37 -48.82 -22.15
CA LEU A 149 -16.29 -49.11 -23.09
C LEU A 149 -15.78 -50.55 -22.98
N SER A 150 -15.66 -51.07 -21.75
CA SER A 150 -15.24 -52.45 -21.50
C SER A 150 -16.23 -53.46 -22.08
N THR A 151 -17.53 -53.23 -21.89
CA THR A 151 -18.57 -54.09 -22.47
C THR A 151 -18.65 -54.00 -23.99
N ASP A 152 -18.38 -52.83 -24.56
CA ASP A 152 -18.43 -52.61 -26.00
C ASP A 152 -17.23 -53.25 -26.73
N ARG A 153 -16.04 -53.18 -26.11
CA ARG A 153 -14.83 -53.86 -26.63
C ARG A 153 -14.97 -55.38 -26.63
N LYS A 154 -15.58 -55.96 -25.60
CA LYS A 154 -15.80 -57.42 -25.51
C LYS A 154 -16.81 -57.95 -26.53
N ARG A 155 -17.74 -57.11 -27.00
CA ARG A 155 -18.66 -57.46 -28.09
C ARG A 155 -18.01 -57.41 -29.47
N ARG A 156 -16.91 -56.67 -29.64
CA ARG A 156 -16.19 -56.56 -30.92
C ARG A 156 -15.09 -57.60 -31.12
N SER A 157 -14.71 -58.34 -30.07
CA SER A 157 -13.61 -59.32 -30.12
C SER A 157 -14.07 -60.79 -30.09
N GLY A 158 -15.37 -61.05 -30.26
CA GLY A 158 -15.95 -62.39 -30.41
C GLY A 158 -16.73 -62.46 -31.71
#